data_AF-A0A0C4FCG9-F1
#
_entry.id   AF-A0A0C4FCG9-F1
#
_cell.length_a   1.000
_cell.length_b   1.000
_cell.length_c   1.000
_cell.angle_alpha   90.00
_cell.angle_beta   90.00
_cell.angle_gamma   90.00
#
_symmetry.space_group_name_H-M   'P 1'
#
loop_
_entity.id
_entity.type
_entity.pdbx_description
1 polymer ?
#
loop_
_entity_poly.entity_id
_entity_poly.type
_entity_poly.pdbx_seq_one_letter_code
_entity_poly.pdbx_strand_id
1 'polypeptide(L)'
;VPLAGQGVPAVAERLRQLAEVQDELKHCLEAAQEAMKSQFDCGVRKTPEWNSGDEVWLDGRNISTTRPSPKLEHRWLGPFPIASRISTSAYKLTLPLSMQGVHPVFPGD
;
A
#
# COMPACT_ATOMS: atom_id res chain seq x y z
N VAL A 1 -15.46 28.26 32.28
CA VAL A 1 -15.69 28.01 30.83
C VAL A 1 -15.37 29.30 30.10
N PRO A 2 -14.33 29.36 29.24
CA PRO A 2 -14.06 30.59 28.50
C PRO A 2 -15.17 30.82 27.48
N LEU A 3 -15.64 32.07 27.41
CA LEU A 3 -16.74 32.52 26.58
C LEU A 3 -16.37 32.40 25.09
N ALA A 4 -17.13 31.62 24.33
CA ALA A 4 -17.05 31.59 22.88
C ALA A 4 -17.46 32.98 22.35
N GLY A 5 -16.49 33.82 21.99
CA GLY A 5 -16.80 35.16 21.47
C GLY A 5 -15.64 36.16 21.39
N GLN A 6 -14.46 35.86 21.94
CA GLN A 6 -13.30 36.73 21.84
C GLN A 6 -12.16 36.06 21.05
N GLY A 7 -12.45 35.68 19.81
CA GLY A 7 -11.39 35.41 18.84
C GLY A 7 -10.86 36.74 18.32
N VAL A 8 -9.61 37.09 18.64
CA VAL A 8 -8.94 38.24 18.01
C VAL A 8 -9.07 38.06 16.49
N PRO A 9 -9.50 39.08 15.71
CA PRO A 9 -9.77 38.93 14.27
C PRO A 9 -8.57 38.34 13.49
N ALA A 10 -7.34 38.58 13.98
CA ALA A 10 -6.12 37.98 13.46
C ALA A 10 -6.09 36.44 13.53
N VAL A 11 -6.70 35.82 14.56
CA VAL A 11 -6.78 34.36 14.71
C VAL A 11 -7.75 33.77 13.69
N ALA A 12 -8.92 34.40 13.50
CA ALA A 12 -9.90 33.95 12.51
C ALA A 12 -9.32 34.00 11.08
N GLU A 13 -8.59 35.07 10.78
CA GLU A 13 -7.92 35.23 9.48
C GLU A 13 -6.82 34.18 9.27
N ARG A 14 -6.02 33.92 10.30
CA ARG A 14 -4.98 32.87 10.24
C ARG A 14 -5.58 31.47 10.01
N LEU A 15 -6.74 31.17 10.61
CA LEU A 15 -7.41 29.90 10.39
C LEU A 15 -7.93 29.75 8.94
N ARG A 16 -8.42 30.83 8.33
CA ARG A 16 -8.81 30.83 6.90
C ARG A 16 -7.62 30.55 6.00
N GLN A 17 -6.51 31.25 6.21
CA GLN A 17 -5.28 31.03 5.45
C GLN A 17 -4.78 29.59 5.57
N LEU A 18 -4.84 29.01 6.78
CA LEU A 18 -4.47 27.61 6.95
C LEU A 18 -5.42 26.65 6.22
N ALA A 19 -6.72 26.93 6.22
CA ALA A 19 -7.69 26.12 5.50
C ALA A 19 -7.46 26.18 3.98
N GLU A 20 -7.19 27.36 3.42
CA GLU A 20 -6.86 27.55 2.01
C GLU A 20 -5.59 26.80 1.61
N VAL A 21 -4.51 26.94 2.39
CA VAL A 21 -3.24 26.23 2.13
C VAL A 21 -3.41 24.72 2.25
N GLN A 22 -4.21 24.24 3.21
CA GLN A 22 -4.51 22.81 3.34
C GLN A 22 -5.30 22.29 2.13
N ASP A 23 -6.22 23.08 1.61
CA ASP A 23 -7.00 22.71 0.44
C ASP A 23 -6.12 22.63 -0.81
N GLU A 24 -5.28 23.64 -1.05
CA GLU A 24 -4.30 23.62 -2.14
C GLU A 24 -3.36 22.42 -2.04
N LEU A 25 -2.83 22.14 -0.83
CA LEU A 25 -1.96 21.00 -0.59
C LEU A 25 -2.64 19.66 -0.91
N LYS A 26 -3.92 19.50 -0.56
CA LYS A 26 -4.69 18.29 -0.89
C LYS A 26 -4.78 18.11 -2.40
N HIS A 27 -5.14 19.16 -3.14
CA HIS A 27 -5.21 19.10 -4.60
C HIS A 27 -3.86 18.75 -5.23
N CYS A 28 -2.76 19.34 -4.73
CA CYS A 28 -1.41 19.00 -5.19
C CYS A 28 -1.05 17.54 -4.92
N LEU A 29 -1.40 17.01 -3.74
CA LEU A 29 -1.16 15.60 -3.40
C LEU A 29 -1.97 14.66 -4.27
N GLU A 30 -3.24 14.95 -4.52
CA GLU A 30 -4.11 14.16 -5.39
C GLU A 30 -3.58 14.14 -6.83
N ALA A 31 -3.19 15.30 -7.37
CA ALA A 31 -2.61 15.40 -8.70
C ALA A 31 -1.28 14.62 -8.81
N ALA A 32 -0.44 14.69 -7.78
CA ALA A 32 0.80 13.94 -7.73
C ALA A 32 0.55 12.42 -7.66
N GLN A 33 -0.43 11.98 -6.85
CA GLN A 33 -0.83 10.57 -6.76
C GLN A 33 -1.34 10.04 -8.10
N GLU A 34 -2.18 10.80 -8.81
CA GLU A 34 -2.71 10.38 -10.12
C GLU A 34 -1.59 10.32 -11.18
N ALA A 35 -0.67 11.27 -11.18
CA ALA A 35 0.49 11.24 -12.08
C ALA A 35 1.38 10.01 -11.81
N MET A 36 1.66 9.69 -10.55
CA MET A 36 2.42 8.49 -10.18
C MET A 36 1.71 7.21 -10.61
N LYS A 37 0.40 7.14 -10.39
CA LYS A 37 -0.43 5.99 -10.79
C LYS A 37 -0.40 5.80 -12.31
N SER A 38 -0.64 6.86 -13.09
CA SER A 38 -0.61 6.79 -14.56
C SER A 38 0.75 6.32 -15.09
N GLN A 39 1.84 6.81 -14.50
CA GLN A 39 3.20 6.43 -14.86
C GLN A 39 3.54 4.98 -14.49
N PHE A 40 2.96 4.45 -13.41
CA PHE A 40 3.11 3.05 -13.04
C PHE A 40 2.29 2.16 -13.97
N ASP A 41 1.02 2.50 -14.19
CA ASP A 41 0.08 1.75 -15.02
C ASP A 41 0.56 1.61 -16.48
N CYS A 42 1.34 2.57 -17.01
CA CYS A 42 1.88 2.47 -18.37
C CYS A 42 3.00 1.42 -18.52
N GLY A 43 3.69 1.08 -17.43
CA GLY A 43 4.82 0.15 -17.42
C GLY A 43 4.49 -1.27 -16.96
N VAL A 44 3.31 -1.47 -16.40
CA VAL A 44 2.93 -2.71 -15.69
C VAL A 44 1.94 -3.53 -16.52
N ARG A 45 2.11 -4.85 -16.48
CA ARG A 45 1.16 -5.77 -17.12
C ARG A 45 -0.09 -5.87 -16.25
N LYS A 46 -1.25 -6.04 -16.88
CA LYS A 46 -2.49 -6.28 -16.12
C LYS A 46 -2.33 -7.53 -15.27
N THR A 47 -2.48 -7.35 -13.96
CA THR A 47 -2.55 -8.41 -12.96
C THR A 47 -3.69 -9.38 -13.32
N PRO A 48 -3.40 -10.69 -13.43
CA PRO A 48 -4.44 -11.70 -13.61
C PRO A 48 -5.48 -11.63 -12.48
N GLU A 49 -6.74 -11.89 -12.81
CA GLU A 49 -7.78 -12.00 -11.78
C GLU A 49 -7.68 -13.38 -11.11
N TRP A 50 -7.21 -13.40 -9.87
CA TRP A 50 -7.20 -14.62 -9.07
C TRP A 50 -8.36 -14.66 -8.09
N ASN A 51 -8.79 -15.88 -7.78
CA ASN A 51 -9.87 -16.17 -6.85
C ASN A 51 -9.31 -16.71 -5.53
N SER A 52 -10.14 -16.65 -4.48
CA SER A 52 -9.82 -17.35 -3.24
C SER A 52 -9.67 -18.84 -3.50
N GLY A 53 -8.61 -19.44 -2.97
CA GLY A 53 -8.24 -20.84 -3.18
C GLY A 53 -7.25 -21.06 -4.33
N ASP A 54 -7.05 -20.09 -5.22
CA ASP A 54 -6.00 -20.20 -6.24
C ASP A 54 -4.62 -20.21 -5.59
N GLU A 55 -3.72 -21.00 -6.17
CA GLU A 55 -2.35 -21.14 -5.70
C GLU A 55 -1.40 -20.24 -6.50
N VAL A 56 -0.67 -19.38 -5.80
CA VAL A 56 0.24 -18.41 -6.42
C VAL A 56 1.66 -18.54 -5.89
N TRP A 57 2.63 -18.25 -6.76
CA TRP A 57 4.04 -18.20 -6.39
C TRP A 57 4.43 -16.82 -5.89
N LEU A 58 5.13 -16.76 -4.76
CA LEU A 58 5.68 -15.51 -4.24
C LEU A 58 7.11 -15.29 -4.70
N ASP A 59 7.45 -14.04 -5.02
CA ASP A 59 8.83 -13.66 -5.24
C ASP A 59 9.57 -13.52 -3.90
N GLY A 60 10.60 -14.34 -3.72
CA GLY A 60 11.39 -14.43 -2.49
C GLY A 60 12.47 -13.36 -2.33
N ARG A 61 12.67 -12.45 -3.31
CA ARG A 61 13.78 -11.47 -3.31
C ARG A 61 13.96 -10.68 -2.00
N ASN A 62 12.88 -10.40 -1.28
CA ASN A 62 12.89 -9.62 -0.03
C ASN A 62 12.37 -10.41 1.18
N ILE A 63 12.34 -11.74 1.10
CA ILE A 63 11.84 -12.61 2.17
C ILE A 63 13.01 -13.43 2.69
N SER A 64 13.38 -13.22 3.95
CA SER A 64 14.44 -14.01 4.58
C SER A 64 13.98 -15.46 4.79
N THR A 65 14.62 -16.40 4.11
CA THR A 65 14.43 -17.83 4.37
C THR A 65 15.46 -18.36 5.37
N THR A 66 15.30 -19.62 5.80
CA THR A 66 16.24 -20.34 6.68
C THR A 66 17.63 -20.56 6.04
N ARG A 67 17.83 -20.10 4.80
CA ARG A 67 19.02 -20.41 4.04
C ARG A 67 20.20 -19.49 4.40
N PRO A 68 21.44 -20.02 4.51
CA PRO A 68 22.59 -19.22 4.91
C PRO A 68 23.07 -18.18 3.90
N SER A 69 22.65 -18.22 2.63
CA SER A 69 23.08 -17.22 1.63
C SER A 69 22.07 -16.95 0.51
N PRO A 70 21.96 -15.70 0.02
CA PRO A 70 20.99 -15.31 -1.03
C PRO A 70 21.22 -15.99 -2.39
N LYS A 71 22.48 -16.28 -2.76
CA LYS A 71 22.85 -16.92 -4.05
C LYS A 71 22.14 -18.26 -4.30
N LEU A 72 21.70 -18.82 -3.21
CA LEU A 72 21.45 -20.21 -3.02
C LEU A 72 19.94 -20.36 -2.71
N GLU A 73 19.27 -19.25 -2.38
CA GLU A 73 17.84 -19.11 -2.05
C GLU A 73 16.94 -19.35 -3.26
N HIS A 74 15.75 -19.85 -2.99
CA HIS A 74 14.74 -20.03 -4.03
C HIS A 74 14.19 -18.65 -4.40
N ARG A 75 14.25 -18.30 -5.69
CA ARG A 75 13.65 -17.06 -6.20
C ARG A 75 12.12 -17.06 -6.06
N TRP A 76 11.49 -18.22 -6.25
CA TRP A 76 10.04 -18.38 -6.15
C TRP A 76 9.73 -19.26 -4.94
N LEU A 77 8.96 -18.73 -4.00
CA LEU A 77 8.58 -19.40 -2.76
C LEU A 77 7.17 -19.93 -2.90
N GLY A 78 7.05 -21.26 -2.87
CA GLY A 78 5.81 -22.04 -2.75
C GLY A 78 4.72 -21.72 -3.78
N PRO A 79 3.76 -22.62 -3.99
CA PRO A 79 2.39 -22.18 -4.17
C PRO A 79 1.79 -21.87 -2.80
N PHE A 80 1.26 -20.66 -2.61
CA PHE A 80 0.46 -20.30 -1.45
C PHE A 80 -0.98 -20.04 -1.88
N PRO A 81 -1.97 -20.58 -1.16
CA PRO A 81 -3.36 -20.35 -1.52
C PRO A 81 -3.80 -18.95 -1.11
N ILE A 82 -4.54 -18.28 -1.99
CA ILE A 82 -5.18 -16.99 -1.71
C ILE A 82 -6.32 -17.21 -0.72
N ALA A 83 -6.23 -16.58 0.44
CA ALA A 83 -7.30 -16.56 1.43
C ALA A 83 -8.45 -15.63 0.99
N SER A 84 -8.09 -14.42 0.52
CA SER A 84 -9.08 -13.42 0.09
C SER A 84 -8.44 -12.32 -0.77
N ARG A 85 -9.21 -11.76 -1.69
CA ARG A 85 -8.87 -10.51 -2.39
C ARG A 85 -9.16 -9.32 -1.47
N ILE A 86 -8.14 -8.50 -1.18
CA ILE A 86 -8.25 -7.31 -0.31
C ILE A 86 -8.60 -6.07 -1.12
N SER A 87 -8.01 -5.94 -2.31
CA SER A 87 -8.30 -4.85 -3.25
C SER A 87 -8.17 -5.34 -4.69
N THR A 88 -8.32 -4.43 -5.66
CA THR A 88 -8.15 -4.76 -7.08
C THR A 88 -6.78 -5.34 -7.40
N SER A 89 -5.72 -4.90 -6.70
CA SER A 89 -4.33 -5.32 -6.90
C SER A 89 -3.70 -6.04 -5.70
N ALA A 90 -4.38 -6.17 -4.56
CA ALA A 90 -3.80 -6.77 -3.35
C ALA A 90 -4.54 -8.03 -2.90
N TYR A 91 -3.78 -9.10 -2.66
CA TYR A 91 -4.28 -10.42 -2.28
C TYR A 91 -3.68 -10.87 -0.96
N LYS A 92 -4.52 -11.43 -0.09
CA LYS A 92 -4.09 -12.04 1.18
C LYS A 92 -3.85 -13.52 0.98
N LEU A 93 -2.67 -13.99 1.33
CA LEU A 93 -2.25 -15.38 1.21
C LEU A 93 -2.30 -16.09 2.56
N THR A 94 -2.46 -17.41 2.52
CA THR A 94 -2.27 -18.28 3.69
C THR A 94 -0.81 -18.67 3.77
N LEU A 95 -0.04 -17.97 4.60
CA LEU A 95 1.37 -18.24 4.80
C LEU A 95 1.61 -19.28 5.91
N PRO A 96 2.66 -20.10 5.80
CA PRO A 96 3.05 -21.05 6.83
C PRO A 96 3.59 -20.35 8.07
N LEU A 97 3.53 -21.03 9.21
CA LEU A 97 4.04 -20.51 10.50
C LEU A 97 5.54 -20.18 10.46
N SER A 98 6.31 -20.82 9.58
CA SER A 98 7.72 -20.48 9.36
C SER A 98 7.93 -19.05 8.86
N MET A 99 6.89 -18.41 8.32
CA MET A 99 6.89 -17.04 7.78
C MET A 99 6.11 -16.06 8.67
N GLN A 100 6.02 -16.29 9.98
CA GLN A 100 5.20 -15.49 10.91
C GLN A 100 5.55 -13.99 10.96
N GLY A 101 6.74 -13.59 10.52
CA GLY A 101 7.15 -12.18 10.41
C GLY A 101 6.84 -11.51 9.07
N VAL A 102 6.33 -12.25 8.09
CA VAL A 102 6.02 -11.74 6.75
C VAL A 102 4.56 -11.28 6.70
N HIS A 103 4.33 -10.07 6.20
CA HIS A 103 2.97 -9.57 6.00
C HIS A 103 2.24 -10.40 4.94
N PRO A 104 1.04 -10.95 5.20
CA PRO A 104 0.39 -11.90 4.30
C PRO A 104 -0.33 -11.26 3.11
N VAL A 105 -0.26 -9.94 2.93
CA VAL A 105 -0.89 -9.24 1.80
C VAL A 105 0.17 -8.80 0.81
N PHE A 106 0.02 -9.22 -0.44
CA PHE A 106 0.96 -8.97 -1.53
C PHE A 106 0.24 -8.30 -2.71
N PRO A 107 0.93 -7.39 -3.44
CA PRO A 107 0.50 -6.93 -4.76
C PRO A 107 0.45 -8.11 -5.75
N GLY A 108 -0.40 -8.03 -6.76
CA GLY A 108 -0.54 -9.05 -7.79
C GLY A 108 0.30 -8.83 -9.05
N ASP A 109 1.21 -7.87 -9.02
CA ASP A 109 1.95 -7.38 -10.17
C ASP A 109 3.44 -7.76 -10.09
#